data_AF-A0A382ESL6-F1
#
_entry.id   AF-A0A382ESL6-F1
#
_cell.length_a   1.000
_cell.length_b   1.000
_cell.length_c   1.000
_cell.angle_alpha   90.00
_cell.angle_beta   90.00
_cell.angle_gamma   90.00
#
_symmetry.space_group_name_H-M   'P 1'
#
loop_
_entity.id
_entity.type
_entity.pdbx_description
1 polymer ?
#
loop_
_entity_poly.entity_id
_entity_poly.type
_entity_poly.pdbx_seq_one_letter_code
_entity_poly.pdbx_strand_id
1 'polypeptide(L)' 'MAMILSGLEPHPSNSVELEQYTTEGDLAVRWLSDIVAFGDLAEGCTVADLGAGNGVLGLGAL' A
#
# COMPACT_ATOMS: atom_id res chain seq x y z
N MET A 1 -2.64 12.10 -1.92
CA MET A 1 -2.55 10.64 -1.85
C MET A 1 -2.52 10.14 -0.41
N ALA A 2 -1.68 10.68 0.47
CA ALA A 2 -1.55 10.16 1.84
C ALA A 2 -2.87 10.20 2.62
N MET A 3 -3.59 11.33 2.58
CA MET A 3 -4.92 11.44 3.19
C MET A 3 -5.96 10.47 2.59
N ILE A 4 -5.82 10.09 1.32
CA ILE A 4 -6.73 9.14 0.67
C ILE A 4 -6.42 7.72 1.18
N LEU A 5 -5.13 7.35 1.20
CA LEU A 5 -4.67 6.04 1.66
C LEU A 5 -4.92 5.82 3.16
N SER A 6 -4.75 6.86 3.99
CA SER A 6 -5.10 6.81 5.42
C SER A 6 -6.60 6.68 5.68
N GLY A 7 -7.44 7.01 4.70
CA GLY A 7 -8.89 6.90 4.79
C GLY A 7 -9.45 5.55 4.34
N LEU A 8 -8.59 4.61 3.93
CA LEU A 8 -9.02 3.26 3.58
C LEU A 8 -9.53 2.51 4.80
N GLU A 9 -10.60 1.74 4.61
CA GLU A 9 -11.08 0.83 5.66
C GLU A 9 -9.94 -0.13 6.05
N PRO A 10 -9.73 -0.38 7.35
CA PRO A 10 -8.75 -1.35 7.80
C PRO A 10 -9.17 -2.77 7.44
N HIS A 11 -8.22 -3.71 7.53
CA HIS A 11 -8.52 -5.12 7.29
C HIS A 11 -9.60 -5.60 8.29
N PRO A 12 -10.61 -6.37 7.85
CA PRO A 12 -11.76 -6.74 8.71
C PRO A 12 -11.40 -7.66 9.88
N SER A 13 -10.17 -8.18 9.93
CA SER A 13 -9.60 -8.98 11.01
C SER A 13 -8.30 -8.34 11.50
N ASN A 14 -8.08 -8.36 12.81
CA ASN A 14 -6.87 -7.86 13.47
C ASN A 14 -6.15 -9.01 14.19
N SER A 15 -5.79 -10.06 13.44
CA SER A 15 -5.01 -11.18 14.01
C SER A 15 -3.58 -10.72 14.28
N VAL A 16 -3.21 -10.67 15.55
CA VAL A 16 -1.85 -10.33 16.00
C VAL A 16 -0.84 -11.36 15.54
N GLU A 17 -1.21 -12.64 15.52
CA GLU A 17 -0.33 -13.74 15.05
C GLU A 17 0.04 -13.62 13.57
N LEU A 18 -0.78 -12.90 12.80
CA LEU A 18 -0.55 -12.62 11.39
C LEU A 18 -0.06 -11.19 11.15
N GLU A 19 0.22 -10.43 12.21
CA GLU A 19 0.67 -9.04 12.14
C GLU A 19 -0.26 -8.17 11.27
N GLN A 20 -1.58 -8.34 11.40
CA GLN A 20 -2.58 -7.61 10.61
C GLN A 20 -2.75 -6.17 11.07
N TYR A 21 -1.79 -5.31 10.73
CA TYR A 21 -1.87 -3.86 10.86
C TYR A 21 -1.77 -3.18 9.50
N THR A 22 -2.35 -1.99 9.38
CA THR A 22 -2.36 -1.22 8.13
C THR A 22 -1.07 -0.40 8.01
N THR A 23 -0.48 -0.33 6.81
CA THR A 23 0.62 0.60 6.55
C THR A 23 0.10 2.04 6.61
N GLU A 24 0.77 2.88 7.39
CA GLU A 24 0.41 4.31 7.52
C GLU A 24 0.44 5.02 6.16
N GLY A 25 -0.55 5.87 5.89
CA GLY A 25 -0.72 6.50 4.57
C GLY A 25 0.48 7.36 4.13
N ASP A 26 1.13 8.07 5.07
CA ASP A 26 2.35 8.84 4.76
C ASP A 26 3.52 7.92 4.37
N LEU A 27 3.63 6.76 5.02
CA LEU A 27 4.67 5.77 4.70
C LEU A 27 4.39 5.11 3.34
N ALA A 28 3.13 4.73 3.09
CA ALA A 28 2.69 4.16 1.83
C ALA A 28 2.99 5.10 0.65
N VAL A 29 2.64 6.38 0.76
CA VAL A 29 2.92 7.38 -0.28
C VAL A 29 4.41 7.57 -0.50
N ARG A 30 5.20 7.63 0.56
CA ARG A 30 6.65 7.78 0.44
C ARG A 30 7.25 6.62 -0.34
N TRP A 31 6.92 5.38 0.01
CA TRP A 31 7.40 4.20 -0.71
C TRP A 31 6.98 4.19 -2.18
N LEU A 32 5.69 4.40 -2.46
CA LEU A 32 5.20 4.41 -3.83
C LEU A 32 5.87 5.52 -4.66
N SER A 33 6.07 6.70 -4.07
CA SER A 33 6.77 7.81 -4.73
C SER A 33 8.22 7.47 -5.04
N ASP A 34 8.92 6.81 -4.12
CA ASP A 34 10.30 6.38 -4.33
C ASP A 34 10.36 5.31 -5.45
N ILE A 35 9.46 4.31 -5.45
CA ILE A 35 9.39 3.26 -6.50
C ILE A 35 9.15 3.88 -7.88
N VAL A 36 8.23 4.87 -7.98
CA VAL A 36 8.00 5.62 -9.22
C VAL A 36 9.24 6.41 -9.63
N ALA A 37 9.90 7.09 -8.69
CA ALA A 37 11.09 7.89 -8.97
C ALA A 37 12.29 7.05 -9.45
N PHE A 38 12.39 5.80 -8.99
CA PHE A 38 13.39 4.84 -9.50
C PHE A 38 13.00 4.19 -10.83
N GLY A 39 11.76 4.37 -11.29
CA GLY A 39 11.26 3.82 -12.56
C GLY A 39 10.79 2.37 -12.46
N ASP A 40 10.64 1.83 -11.25
CA ASP A 40 10.22 0.46 -11.00
C ASP A 40 8.69 0.28 -11.07
N LEU A 41 7.93 1.38 -10.98
CA LEU A 41 6.49 1.42 -11.20
C LEU A 41 6.19 2.27 -12.45
N ALA A 42 6.09 1.58 -13.60
CA ALA A 42 5.84 2.19 -14.90
C ALA A 42 4.46 1.80 -15.46
N GLU A 43 3.93 2.59 -16.38
CA GLU A 43 2.67 2.29 -17.06
C GLU A 43 2.74 0.91 -17.76
N GLY A 44 1.71 0.09 -17.55
CA GLY A 44 1.62 -1.27 -18.10
C GLY A 44 2.48 -2.32 -17.38
N CYS A 45 3.21 -1.95 -16.31
CA CYS A 45 3.89 -2.94 -15.49
C CYS A 45 2.90 -3.79 -14.67
N THR A 46 3.29 -5.01 -14.33
CA THR A 46 2.50 -5.90 -13.46
C THR A 46 3.12 -5.90 -12.07
N VAL A 47 2.31 -5.59 -11.06
CA VAL A 47 2.74 -5.54 -9.66
C VAL A 47 2.01 -6.60 -8.85
N ALA A 48 2.71 -7.18 -7.88
CA ALA A 48 2.15 -8.08 -6.89
C ALA A 48 2.33 -7.48 -5.49
N ASP A 49 1.22 -7.30 -4.76
CA ASP A 49 1.20 -6.86 -3.37
C ASP A 49 1.09 -8.10 -2.45
N LEU A 50 2.21 -8.52 -1.88
CA LEU A 50 2.30 -9.74 -1.07
C LEU A 50 2.00 -9.41 0.40
N GLY A 51 0.98 -10.06 0.95
CA GLY A 51 0.47 -9.69 2.28
C GLY A 51 -0.31 -8.39 2.25
N ALA A 52 -1.10 -8.17 1.19
CA ALA A 52 -1.76 -6.90 0.88
C ALA A 52 -2.60 -6.29 2.01
N GLY A 53 -3.03 -7.07 3.01
CA GLY A 53 -3.81 -6.53 4.13
C GLY A 53 -5.09 -5.86 3.65
N ASN A 54 -5.26 -4.57 3.95
CA ASN A 54 -6.39 -3.78 3.43
C ASN A 54 -6.18 -3.22 2.01
N GLY A 55 -5.07 -3.56 1.37
CA GLY A 55 -4.72 -3.20 0.00
C GLY A 55 -4.10 -1.82 -0.16
N VAL A 56 -3.65 -1.16 0.92
CA VAL A 56 -3.15 0.23 0.86
C VAL A 56 -2.02 0.44 -0.16
N LEU A 57 -1.09 -0.52 -0.31
CA LEU A 57 -0.01 -0.43 -1.28
C LEU A 57 -0.49 -0.77 -2.69
N GLY A 58 -1.21 -1.87 -2.87
CA GLY A 58 -1.77 -2.26 -4.16
C GLY A 58 -2.70 -1.20 -4.76
N LEU A 59 -3.56 -0.58 -3.95
CA LEU A 59 -4.44 0.52 -4.38
C LEU A 59 -3.67 1.80 -4.68
N GLY A 60 -2.60 2.08 -3.94
CA GLY A 60 -1.75 3.25 -4.20
C GLY A 60 -0.83 3.09 -5.41
N ALA A 61 -0.63 1.86 -5.89
CA ALA A 61 0.14 1.55 -7.10
C ALA A 61 -0.68 1.60 -8.40
N LEU A 62 -2.01 1.82 -8.31
CA LEU A 62 -2.92 2.05 -9.44
C LEU A 62 -2.91 3.51 -9.89
#